data_AF-A2EFA3-F1
#
_entry.id   AF-A2EFA3-F1
#
_cell.length_a   1.000
_cell.length_b   1.000
_cell.length_c   1.000
_cell.angle_alpha   90.00
_cell.angle_beta   90.00
_cell.angle_gamma   90.00
#
_symmetry.space_group_name_H-M   'P 1'
#
loop_
_entity.id
_entity.type
_entity.pdbx_description
1 polymer ?
#
loop_
_entity_poly.entity_id
_entity_poly.type
_entity_poly.pdbx_seq_one_letter_code
_entity_poly.pdbx_strand_id
1 'polypeptide(L)'
;MNYDMGFSRISDTVADLVSNTLKPEDYTDEPSAKENLETVFKQYSSHIIDIDQLKELCRPYLKDVSRLDPIIHVIMLAVPQMENHTTNRRKSKPWTPEEDQRLSEAVAIHGTNQWGNVASIVGNDRTRSQCSQRWNRVIDPRISKANWTQEEEEKLLRIVAQVGDRQWTRVAAEMGNRCDVQCRFKYRFIMSKRNKAENEMRMAQAAMPQQTNLNLDQMN
;
A
#
# COMPACT_ATOMS: atom_id res chain seq x y z
N MET A 1 35.91 6.32 -17.99
CA MET A 1 35.56 6.98 -19.27
C MET A 1 34.50 6.14 -19.96
N ASN A 2 33.38 6.80 -20.28
CA ASN A 2 32.31 6.40 -21.21
C ASN A 2 31.41 5.22 -20.82
N TYR A 3 30.41 5.52 -19.97
CA TYR A 3 29.10 4.85 -19.99
C TYR A 3 28.00 5.84 -20.40
N ASP A 4 28.31 6.75 -21.33
CA ASP A 4 27.41 7.81 -21.80
C ASP A 4 27.19 7.73 -23.32
N MET A 5 26.98 6.51 -23.83
CA MET A 5 26.67 6.25 -25.25
C MET A 5 25.35 5.48 -25.43
N GLY A 6 24.60 5.24 -24.35
CA GLY A 6 23.30 4.55 -24.37
C GLY A 6 22.09 5.48 -24.28
N PHE A 7 22.17 6.54 -23.48
CA PHE A 7 21.02 7.43 -23.22
C PHE A 7 20.74 8.41 -24.38
N SER A 8 21.78 8.88 -25.09
CA SER A 8 21.62 9.80 -26.22
C SER A 8 20.81 9.20 -27.37
N ARG A 9 20.86 7.88 -27.60
CA ARG A 9 20.11 7.22 -28.69
C ARG A 9 18.62 7.06 -28.38
N ILE A 10 18.20 7.03 -27.12
CA ILE A 10 16.80 6.79 -26.73
C ILE A 10 15.98 8.07 -26.90
N SER A 11 16.55 9.25 -26.59
CA SER A 11 15.87 10.54 -26.79
C SER A 11 15.50 10.80 -28.25
N ASP A 12 16.40 10.48 -29.19
CA ASP A 12 16.15 10.62 -30.63
C ASP A 12 15.09 9.60 -31.12
N THR A 13 15.06 8.41 -30.52
CA THR A 13 14.10 7.35 -30.86
C THR A 13 12.67 7.70 -30.43
N VAL A 14 12.48 8.46 -29.35
CA VAL A 14 11.14 8.82 -28.84
C VAL A 14 10.38 9.72 -29.81
N ALA A 15 11.03 10.74 -30.38
CA ALA A 15 10.40 11.65 -31.33
C ALA A 15 10.00 10.93 -32.63
N ASP A 16 10.84 10.01 -33.09
CA ASP A 16 10.56 9.14 -34.23
C ASP A 16 9.41 8.17 -33.95
N LEU A 17 9.36 7.54 -32.77
CA LEU A 17 8.28 6.62 -32.40
C LEU A 17 6.93 7.33 -32.28
N VAL A 18 6.91 8.52 -31.68
CA VAL A 18 5.72 9.38 -31.58
C VAL A 18 5.25 9.77 -32.99
N SER A 19 6.17 10.22 -33.85
CA SER A 19 5.85 10.66 -35.21
C SER A 19 5.43 9.51 -36.15
N ASN A 20 5.96 8.30 -35.94
CA ASN A 20 5.63 7.12 -36.74
C ASN A 20 4.34 6.42 -36.30
N THR A 21 3.91 6.62 -35.04
CA THR A 21 2.76 5.91 -34.46
C THR A 21 1.49 6.78 -34.39
N LEU A 22 1.65 8.07 -34.07
CA LEU A 22 0.53 8.99 -33.88
C LEU A 22 0.32 9.87 -35.11
N LYS A 23 -0.91 9.88 -35.62
CA LYS A 23 -1.32 10.74 -36.74
C LYS A 23 -1.75 12.12 -36.21
N PRO A 24 -1.75 13.18 -37.05
CA PRO A 24 -2.25 14.50 -36.67
C PRO A 24 -3.66 14.48 -36.06
N GLU A 25 -4.48 13.52 -36.48
CA GLU A 25 -5.87 13.32 -36.02
C GLU A 25 -5.97 12.84 -34.56
N ASP A 26 -4.93 12.16 -34.05
CA ASP A 26 -4.88 11.56 -32.72
C ASP A 26 -4.66 12.62 -31.60
N TYR A 27 -4.12 13.79 -31.96
CA TYR A 27 -3.85 14.89 -31.03
C TYR A 27 -5.12 15.70 -30.70
N THR A 28 -5.12 16.31 -29.52
CA THR A 28 -6.12 17.34 -29.15
C THR A 28 -5.81 18.67 -29.86
N ASP A 29 -6.73 19.62 -29.79
CA ASP A 29 -6.53 20.98 -30.33
C ASP A 29 -5.58 21.84 -29.48
N GLU A 30 -4.77 21.22 -28.59
CA GLU A 30 -3.85 21.92 -27.71
C GLU A 30 -2.63 22.44 -28.51
N PRO A 31 -2.32 23.74 -28.42
CA PRO A 31 -1.15 24.29 -29.10
C PRO A 31 0.12 23.70 -28.47
N SER A 32 0.89 22.94 -29.26
CA SER A 32 2.11 22.24 -28.84
C SER A 32 1.90 20.85 -28.22
N ALA A 33 0.74 20.22 -28.45
CA ALA A 33 0.43 18.87 -27.95
C ALA A 33 1.53 17.84 -28.26
N LYS A 34 2.12 17.92 -29.45
CA LYS A 34 3.23 17.05 -29.87
C LYS A 34 4.50 17.27 -29.05
N GLU A 35 4.91 18.52 -28.85
CA GLU A 35 6.13 18.89 -28.10
C GLU A 35 6.02 18.55 -26.61
N ASN A 36 4.82 18.79 -26.04
CA ASN A 36 4.51 18.42 -24.67
C ASN A 36 4.54 16.89 -24.49
N LEU A 37 4.00 16.13 -25.44
CA LEU A 37 4.02 14.68 -25.43
C LEU A 37 5.46 14.14 -25.52
N GLU A 38 6.29 14.67 -26.41
CA GLU A 38 7.71 14.30 -26.50
C GLU A 38 8.46 14.58 -25.20
N THR A 39 8.15 15.69 -24.51
CA THR A 39 8.74 16.04 -23.21
C THR A 39 8.38 15.04 -22.12
N VAL A 40 7.10 14.65 -22.05
CA VAL A 40 6.62 13.64 -21.11
C VAL A 40 7.27 12.28 -21.37
N PHE A 41 7.43 11.89 -22.64
CA PHE A 41 8.13 10.64 -22.98
C PHE A 41 9.64 10.68 -22.69
N LYS A 42 10.29 11.85 -22.78
CA LYS A 42 11.70 12.03 -22.33
C LYS A 42 11.85 11.86 -20.81
N GLN A 43 10.88 12.32 -20.03
CA GLN A 43 10.86 12.09 -18.57
C GLN A 43 10.67 10.60 -18.25
N TYR A 44 9.81 9.91 -19.00
CA TYR A 44 9.58 8.47 -18.85
C TYR A 44 10.82 7.65 -19.23
N SER A 45 11.48 7.93 -20.37
CA SER A 45 12.71 7.25 -20.76
C SER A 45 13.87 7.51 -19.79
N SER A 46 13.86 8.66 -19.12
CA SER A 46 14.81 9.03 -18.06
C SER A 46 14.43 8.46 -16.68
N HIS A 47 13.38 7.64 -16.58
CA HIS A 47 12.88 7.03 -15.34
C HIS A 47 12.47 8.04 -14.25
N ILE A 48 12.13 9.27 -14.64
CA ILE A 48 11.67 10.32 -13.73
C ILE A 48 10.19 10.10 -13.36
N ILE A 49 9.42 9.54 -14.29
CA ILE A 49 8.00 9.23 -14.13
C ILE A 49 7.74 7.77 -14.49
N ASP A 50 6.75 7.14 -13.86
CA ASP A 50 6.31 5.78 -14.18
C ASP A 50 5.26 5.74 -15.32
N ILE A 51 4.84 4.53 -15.72
CA ILE A 51 3.87 4.34 -16.81
C ILE A 51 2.49 4.91 -16.51
N ASP A 52 2.06 4.87 -15.25
CA ASP A 52 0.75 5.37 -14.85
C ASP A 52 0.74 6.91 -14.89
N GLN A 53 1.84 7.52 -14.42
CA GLN A 53 2.11 8.95 -14.52
C GLN A 53 2.26 9.42 -15.97
N LEU A 54 2.93 8.65 -16.84
CA LEU A 54 3.01 8.92 -18.28
C LEU A 54 1.61 9.03 -18.91
N LYS A 55 0.76 8.02 -18.68
CA LYS A 55 -0.60 7.99 -19.24
C LYS A 55 -1.47 9.14 -18.74
N GLU A 56 -1.33 9.50 -17.46
CA GLU A 56 -2.07 10.62 -16.87
C GLU A 56 -1.61 11.97 -17.44
N LEU A 57 -0.30 12.18 -17.59
CA LEU A 57 0.28 13.41 -18.12
C LEU A 57 0.07 13.58 -19.63
N CYS A 58 -0.09 12.50 -20.39
CA CYS A 58 -0.40 12.55 -21.82
C CYS A 58 -1.90 12.74 -22.13
N ARG A 59 -2.79 12.53 -21.16
CA ARG A 59 -4.25 12.64 -21.36
C ARG A 59 -4.71 14.00 -21.94
N PRO A 60 -4.13 15.16 -21.60
CA PRO A 60 -4.53 16.44 -22.18
C PRO A 60 -4.16 16.61 -23.66
N TYR A 61 -3.23 15.81 -24.18
CA TYR A 61 -2.63 16.00 -25.52
C TYR A 61 -3.12 14.98 -26.56
N LEU A 62 -3.84 13.94 -26.14
CA LEU A 62 -4.38 12.89 -27.01
C LEU A 62 -5.86 12.66 -26.81
N LYS A 63 -6.57 12.43 -27.91
CA LYS A 63 -7.98 12.01 -27.90
C LYS A 63 -8.17 10.60 -27.36
N ASP A 64 -7.20 9.72 -27.60
CA ASP A 64 -7.15 8.37 -27.08
C ASP A 64 -5.74 8.02 -26.60
N VAL A 65 -5.58 7.90 -25.28
CA VAL A 65 -4.31 7.58 -24.62
C VAL A 65 -3.85 6.14 -24.91
N SER A 66 -4.76 5.24 -25.31
CA SER A 66 -4.43 3.85 -25.68
C SER A 66 -3.52 3.77 -26.90
N ARG A 67 -3.50 4.83 -27.73
CA ARG A 67 -2.61 4.97 -28.90
C ARG A 67 -1.12 5.02 -28.50
N LEU A 68 -0.82 5.22 -27.21
CA LEU A 68 0.54 5.19 -26.67
C LEU A 68 1.07 3.79 -26.40
N ASP A 69 0.22 2.77 -26.29
CA ASP A 69 0.63 1.42 -25.89
C ASP A 69 1.72 0.81 -26.82
N PRO A 70 1.68 0.99 -28.16
CA PRO A 70 2.77 0.54 -29.03
C PRO A 70 4.10 1.26 -28.78
N ILE A 71 4.06 2.57 -28.49
CA ILE A 71 5.24 3.38 -28.19
C ILE A 71 5.84 2.95 -26.85
N ILE A 72 4.99 2.78 -25.84
CA ILE A 72 5.36 2.30 -24.50
C ILE A 72 6.02 0.91 -24.61
N HIS A 73 5.45 0.01 -25.40
CA HIS A 73 5.98 -1.34 -25.61
C HIS A 73 7.37 -1.32 -26.25
N VAL A 74 7.58 -0.52 -27.30
CA VAL A 74 8.89 -0.41 -27.96
C VAL A 74 9.93 0.19 -27.01
N ILE A 75 9.57 1.21 -26.23
CA ILE A 75 10.48 1.80 -25.23
C ILE A 75 10.83 0.78 -24.13
N MET A 76 9.87 -0.02 -23.67
CA MET A 76 10.12 -1.10 -22.70
C MET A 76 11.03 -2.21 -23.25
N LEU A 77 11.00 -2.49 -24.55
CA LEU A 77 11.87 -3.48 -25.19
C LEU A 77 13.27 -2.94 -25.48
N ALA A 78 13.40 -1.64 -25.74
CA ALA A 78 14.67 -0.98 -26.07
C ALA A 78 15.52 -0.63 -24.84
N VAL A 79 14.92 -0.54 -23.65
CA VAL A 79 15.65 -0.41 -22.38
C VAL A 79 16.17 -1.80 -22.00
N PRO A 80 17.50 -2.01 -21.83
CA PRO A 80 18.00 -3.26 -21.31
C PRO A 80 17.33 -3.47 -19.95
N GLN A 81 16.67 -4.63 -19.81
CA GLN A 81 15.85 -5.00 -18.67
C GLN A 81 16.68 -4.87 -17.38
N MET A 82 16.72 -3.68 -16.78
CA MET A 82 16.87 -3.58 -15.35
C MET A 82 15.57 -4.15 -14.83
N GLU A 83 15.62 -5.43 -14.48
CA GLU A 83 14.53 -6.18 -13.88
C GLU A 83 14.01 -5.39 -12.69
N ASN A 84 13.01 -4.55 -12.95
CA ASN A 84 12.03 -4.18 -11.96
C ASN A 84 11.43 -5.50 -11.53
N HIS A 85 11.91 -6.01 -10.40
CA HIS A 85 11.24 -7.00 -9.59
C HIS A 85 9.91 -6.40 -9.09
N THR A 86 9.02 -6.00 -10.00
CA THR A 86 7.59 -6.02 -9.73
C THR A 86 7.26 -7.49 -9.67
N THR A 87 7.50 -8.07 -8.48
CA THR A 87 7.16 -9.45 -8.20
C THR A 87 5.74 -9.66 -8.68
N ASN A 88 5.56 -10.46 -9.73
CA ASN A 88 4.28 -11.03 -10.09
C ASN A 88 3.89 -11.93 -8.92
N ARG A 89 3.45 -11.32 -7.81
CA ARG A 89 3.00 -12.01 -6.60
C ARG A 89 1.74 -12.71 -7.03
N ARG A 90 1.90 -13.97 -7.47
CA ARG A 90 0.79 -14.91 -7.62
C ARG A 90 -0.06 -14.77 -6.37
N LYS A 91 -1.34 -14.40 -6.54
CA LYS A 91 -2.27 -14.29 -5.42
C LYS A 91 -2.24 -15.62 -4.67
N SER A 92 -1.87 -15.57 -3.39
CA SER A 92 -1.72 -16.77 -2.56
C SER A 92 -3.06 -17.51 -2.51
N LYS A 93 -3.05 -18.82 -2.77
CA LYS A 93 -4.23 -19.69 -2.61
C LYS A 93 -4.80 -19.56 -1.19
N PRO A 94 -6.12 -19.62 -0.98
CA PRO A 94 -6.73 -19.66 0.35
C PRO A 94 -6.26 -20.92 1.11
N TRP A 95 -6.18 -20.85 2.44
CA TRP A 95 -5.80 -21.99 3.27
C TRP A 95 -6.98 -22.95 3.44
N THR A 96 -6.74 -24.25 3.28
CA THR A 96 -7.74 -25.29 3.54
C THR A 96 -7.62 -25.86 4.96
N PRO A 97 -8.68 -26.45 5.52
CA PRO A 97 -8.62 -27.10 6.83
C PRO A 97 -7.56 -28.20 6.92
N GLU A 98 -7.33 -28.95 5.84
CA GLU A 98 -6.32 -30.01 5.78
C GLU A 98 -4.91 -29.42 5.80
N GLU A 99 -4.69 -28.26 5.18
CA GLU A 99 -3.42 -27.54 5.28
C GLU A 99 -3.20 -27.00 6.69
N ASP A 100 -4.24 -26.46 7.33
CA ASP A 100 -4.18 -25.98 8.72
C ASP A 100 -3.87 -27.15 9.68
N GLN A 101 -4.48 -28.32 9.46
CA GLN A 101 -4.20 -29.53 10.24
C GLN A 101 -2.74 -29.97 10.09
N ARG A 102 -2.25 -30.11 8.86
CA ARG A 102 -0.83 -30.44 8.60
C ARG A 102 0.12 -29.41 9.20
N LEU A 103 -0.24 -28.12 9.13
CA LEU A 103 0.56 -27.05 9.72
C LEU A 103 0.62 -27.18 11.25
N SER A 104 -0.50 -27.50 11.89
CA SER A 104 -0.55 -27.74 13.34
C SER A 104 0.32 -28.91 13.77
N GLU A 105 0.19 -30.05 13.09
CA GLU A 105 1.00 -31.25 13.36
C GLU A 105 2.48 -30.99 13.12
N ALA A 106 2.83 -30.35 12.00
CA ALA A 106 4.22 -30.03 11.67
C ALA A 106 4.87 -29.09 12.69
N VAL A 107 4.12 -28.10 13.20
CA VAL A 107 4.62 -27.21 14.26
C VAL A 107 4.75 -27.94 15.60
N ALA A 108 3.87 -28.89 15.92
CA ALA A 108 4.00 -29.73 17.11
C ALA A 108 5.29 -30.58 17.07
N ILE A 109 5.73 -31.02 15.89
CA ILE A 109 6.95 -31.82 15.70
C ILE A 109 8.21 -30.96 15.64
N HIS A 110 8.20 -29.88 14.85
CA HIS A 110 9.42 -29.10 14.52
C HIS A 110 9.55 -27.77 15.29
N GLY A 111 8.49 -27.35 15.99
CA GLY A 111 8.40 -26.06 16.64
C GLY A 111 8.32 -24.87 15.67
N THR A 112 8.38 -23.65 16.22
CA THR A 112 8.22 -22.39 15.48
C THR A 112 9.54 -21.79 14.96
N ASN A 113 10.63 -22.56 14.99
CA ASN A 113 11.96 -22.11 14.55
C ASN A 113 12.42 -22.74 13.23
N GLN A 114 11.76 -23.82 12.79
CA GLN A 114 12.14 -24.63 11.63
C GLN A 114 11.08 -24.56 10.52
N TRP A 115 10.69 -23.34 10.13
CA TRP A 115 9.61 -23.13 9.15
C TRP A 115 9.87 -23.73 7.76
N GLY A 116 11.13 -24.03 7.41
CA GLY A 116 11.48 -24.77 6.21
C GLY A 116 10.92 -26.19 6.23
N ASN A 117 11.18 -26.92 7.31
CA ASN A 117 10.68 -28.29 7.52
C ASN A 117 9.15 -28.30 7.63
N VAL A 118 8.58 -27.33 8.34
CA VAL A 118 7.13 -27.16 8.44
C VAL A 118 6.50 -26.97 7.06
N ALA A 119 7.06 -26.08 6.23
CA ALA A 119 6.56 -25.84 4.88
C ALA A 119 6.62 -27.09 3.99
N SER A 120 7.70 -27.87 4.10
CA SER A 120 7.84 -29.15 3.38
C SER A 120 6.73 -30.15 3.74
N ILE A 121 6.30 -30.20 5.00
CA ILE A 121 5.22 -31.10 5.46
C ILE A 121 3.83 -30.58 5.04
N VAL A 122 3.60 -29.27 5.16
CA VAL A 122 2.33 -28.65 4.75
C VAL A 122 2.05 -28.87 3.26
N GLY A 123 3.09 -28.78 2.43
CA GLY A 123 3.02 -29.00 0.99
C GLY A 123 2.26 -27.89 0.25
N ASN A 124 1.65 -28.22 -0.90
CA ASN A 124 0.78 -27.31 -1.69
C ASN A 124 1.42 -25.95 -2.08
N ASP A 125 2.72 -25.94 -2.36
CA ASP A 125 3.50 -24.72 -2.66
C ASP A 125 3.47 -23.67 -1.53
N ARG A 126 3.18 -24.08 -0.29
CA ARG A 126 3.26 -23.18 0.87
C ARG A 126 4.72 -22.92 1.20
N THR A 127 5.08 -21.64 1.21
CA THR A 127 6.42 -21.20 1.61
C THR A 127 6.56 -21.15 3.13
N ARG A 128 7.81 -21.16 3.62
CA ARG A 128 8.14 -20.95 5.04
C ARG A 128 7.47 -19.71 5.64
N SER A 129 7.41 -18.63 4.86
CA SER A 129 6.85 -17.34 5.29
C SER A 129 5.33 -17.42 5.42
N GLN A 130 4.66 -18.06 4.47
CA GLN A 130 3.20 -18.27 4.53
C GLN A 130 2.83 -19.14 5.73
N CYS A 131 3.56 -20.23 5.98
CA CYS A 131 3.31 -21.12 7.12
C CYS A 131 3.48 -20.38 8.45
N SER A 132 4.60 -19.66 8.62
CA SER A 132 4.85 -18.85 9.81
C SER A 132 3.77 -17.79 10.03
N GLN A 133 3.38 -17.09 8.96
CA GLN A 133 2.33 -16.08 9.02
C GLN A 133 0.97 -16.69 9.38
N ARG A 134 0.60 -17.83 8.79
CA ARG A 134 -0.66 -18.52 9.08
C ARG A 134 -0.72 -18.98 10.53
N TRP A 135 0.36 -19.57 11.04
CA TRP A 135 0.47 -19.97 12.43
C TRP A 135 0.26 -18.79 13.38
N ASN A 136 1.10 -17.75 13.25
CA ASN A 136 1.11 -16.61 14.17
C ASN A 136 -0.13 -15.71 14.09
N ARG A 137 -1.01 -15.90 13.10
CA ARG A 137 -2.22 -15.08 12.93
C ARG A 137 -3.53 -15.83 13.12
N VAL A 138 -3.54 -17.16 12.96
CA VAL A 138 -4.79 -17.93 12.89
C VAL A 138 -4.74 -19.22 13.69
N ILE A 139 -3.66 -20.00 13.58
CA ILE A 139 -3.64 -21.38 14.12
C ILE A 139 -3.14 -21.44 15.57
N ASP A 140 -2.15 -20.60 15.93
CA ASP A 140 -1.54 -20.66 17.25
C ASP A 140 -2.62 -20.61 18.36
N PRO A 141 -2.69 -21.64 19.24
CA PRO A 141 -3.73 -21.72 20.28
C PRO A 141 -3.75 -20.54 21.24
N ARG A 142 -2.65 -19.79 21.34
CA ARG A 142 -2.56 -18.57 22.17
C ARG A 142 -3.41 -17.43 21.61
N ILE A 143 -3.78 -17.47 20.34
CA ILE A 143 -4.55 -16.41 19.69
C ILE A 143 -6.01 -16.50 20.12
N SER A 144 -6.44 -15.52 20.91
CA SER A 144 -7.81 -15.40 21.38
C SER A 144 -8.76 -15.05 20.23
N LYS A 145 -9.82 -15.86 20.10
CA LYS A 145 -10.98 -15.63 19.22
C LYS A 145 -12.14 -14.91 19.94
N ALA A 146 -12.02 -14.70 21.25
CA ALA A 146 -13.03 -14.01 22.03
C ALA A 146 -13.05 -12.50 21.73
N ASN A 147 -14.13 -11.84 22.14
CA ASN A 147 -14.23 -10.38 22.09
C ASN A 147 -13.11 -9.73 22.93
N TRP A 148 -12.78 -8.48 22.61
CA TRP A 148 -11.79 -7.71 23.37
C TRP A 148 -12.38 -7.30 24.71
N THR A 149 -11.65 -7.53 25.80
CA THR A 149 -12.01 -6.98 27.12
C THR A 149 -11.45 -5.57 27.28
N GLN A 150 -11.97 -4.83 28.26
CA GLN A 150 -11.47 -3.49 28.56
C GLN A 150 -9.99 -3.52 29.00
N GLU A 151 -9.60 -4.53 29.78
CA GLU A 151 -8.22 -4.71 30.24
C GLU A 151 -7.27 -4.97 29.06
N GLU A 152 -7.72 -5.73 28.06
CA GLU A 152 -6.95 -5.94 26.83
C GLU A 152 -6.82 -4.66 26.00
N GLU A 153 -7.88 -3.85 25.92
CA GLU A 153 -7.83 -2.55 25.24
C GLU A 153 -6.85 -1.59 25.94
N GLU A 154 -6.89 -1.51 27.27
CA GLU A 154 -5.97 -0.69 28.06
C GLU A 154 -4.53 -1.17 27.92
N LYS A 155 -4.31 -2.50 27.95
CA LYS A 155 -2.98 -3.09 27.68
C LYS A 155 -2.49 -2.73 26.28
N LEU A 156 -3.33 -2.86 25.25
CA LEU A 156 -2.99 -2.51 23.87
C LEU A 156 -2.57 -1.04 23.75
N LEU A 157 -3.33 -0.12 24.33
CA LEU A 157 -3.02 1.31 24.30
C LEU A 157 -1.68 1.62 24.98
N ARG A 158 -1.41 1.02 26.13
CA ARG A 158 -0.13 1.17 26.84
C ARG A 158 1.06 0.69 26.00
N ILE A 159 0.95 -0.49 25.39
CA ILE A 159 2.01 -1.05 24.54
C ILE A 159 2.24 -0.16 23.31
N VAL A 160 1.16 0.27 22.63
CA VAL A 160 1.30 1.15 21.46
C VAL A 160 1.90 2.50 21.83
N ALA A 161 1.61 3.04 23.02
CA ALA A 161 2.25 4.27 23.50
C ALA A 161 3.78 4.11 23.71
N GLN A 162 4.25 2.90 24.05
CA GLN A 162 5.68 2.62 24.25
C GLN A 162 6.41 2.27 22.94
N VAL A 163 5.75 1.51 22.06
CA VAL A 163 6.36 0.90 20.86
C VAL A 163 6.07 1.70 19.58
N GLY A 164 4.97 2.44 19.54
CA GLY A 164 4.44 3.13 18.36
C GLY A 164 3.52 2.27 17.49
N ASP A 165 2.77 2.93 16.62
CA ASP A 165 1.69 2.37 15.78
C ASP A 165 2.18 1.82 14.43
N ARG A 166 3.48 1.55 14.29
CA ARG A 166 4.10 0.99 13.08
C ARG A 166 4.67 -0.42 13.28
N GLN A 167 4.82 -0.88 14.51
CA GLN A 167 5.52 -2.14 14.85
C GLN A 167 4.56 -3.21 15.40
N TRP A 168 3.51 -3.53 14.66
CA TRP A 168 2.41 -4.39 15.12
C TRP A 168 2.82 -5.82 15.52
N THR A 169 3.85 -6.38 14.90
CA THR A 169 4.40 -7.70 15.29
C THR A 169 4.97 -7.67 16.70
N ARG A 170 5.64 -6.57 17.09
CA ARG A 170 6.14 -6.38 18.45
C ARG A 170 5.01 -6.13 19.44
N VAL A 171 4.03 -5.31 19.06
CA VAL A 171 2.81 -5.09 19.87
C VAL A 171 2.10 -6.41 20.17
N ALA A 172 1.92 -7.27 19.16
CA ALA A 172 1.31 -8.58 19.31
C ALA A 172 2.12 -9.51 20.24
N ALA A 173 3.45 -9.50 20.12
CA ALA A 173 4.31 -10.28 21.00
C ALA A 173 4.15 -9.87 22.48
N GLU A 174 4.06 -8.57 22.76
CA GLU A 174 3.84 -8.05 24.12
C GLU A 174 2.39 -8.26 24.63
N MET A 175 1.41 -8.27 23.72
CA MET A 175 0.03 -8.66 24.04
C MET A 175 -0.05 -10.13 24.46
N GLY A 176 0.65 -11.02 23.73
CA GLY A 176 0.80 -12.44 24.05
C GLY A 176 -0.37 -13.33 23.63
N ASN A 177 -1.56 -12.76 23.43
CA ASN A 177 -2.78 -13.50 23.11
C ASN A 177 -3.55 -12.94 21.88
N ARG A 178 -3.04 -11.90 21.22
CA ARG A 178 -3.64 -11.25 20.05
C ARG A 178 -2.60 -11.12 18.96
N CYS A 179 -2.97 -11.37 17.70
CA CYS A 179 -2.05 -11.24 16.58
C CYS A 179 -1.92 -9.78 16.10
N ASP A 180 -0.87 -9.51 15.32
CA ASP A 180 -0.52 -8.17 14.80
C ASP A 180 -1.69 -7.50 14.09
N VAL A 181 -2.41 -8.28 13.29
CA VAL A 181 -3.58 -7.81 12.55
C VAL A 181 -4.72 -7.42 13.50
N GLN A 182 -5.04 -8.24 14.51
CA GLN A 182 -6.07 -7.94 15.50
C GLN A 182 -5.74 -6.66 16.28
N CYS A 183 -4.50 -6.52 16.77
CA CYS A 183 -4.03 -5.36 17.51
C CYS A 183 -4.17 -4.07 16.70
N ARG A 184 -3.72 -4.08 15.43
CA ARG A 184 -3.82 -2.92 14.54
C ARG A 184 -5.27 -2.49 14.32
N PHE A 185 -6.15 -3.45 14.00
CA PHE A 185 -7.56 -3.15 13.77
C PHE A 185 -8.23 -2.57 15.02
N LYS A 186 -7.97 -3.18 16.18
CA LYS A 186 -8.54 -2.72 17.44
C LYS A 186 -8.06 -1.31 17.81
N TYR A 187 -6.76 -1.03 17.69
CA TYR A 187 -6.22 0.29 17.94
C TYR A 187 -6.86 1.35 17.03
N ARG A 188 -6.94 1.08 15.72
CA ARG A 188 -7.60 2.00 14.76
C ARG A 188 -9.06 2.26 15.13
N PHE A 189 -9.79 1.24 15.56
CA PHE A 189 -11.16 1.37 16.00
C PHE A 189 -11.28 2.28 17.24
N ILE A 190 -10.45 2.06 18.25
CA ILE A 190 -10.42 2.88 19.48
C ILE A 190 -10.11 4.34 19.14
N MET A 191 -9.07 4.59 18.32
CA MET A 191 -8.67 5.93 17.91
C MET A 191 -9.77 6.63 17.11
N SER A 192 -10.44 5.93 16.20
CA SER A 192 -11.56 6.49 15.44
C SER A 192 -12.73 6.89 16.34
N LYS A 193 -13.07 6.06 17.35
CA LYS A 193 -14.12 6.37 18.32
C LYS A 193 -13.76 7.59 19.16
N ARG A 194 -12.49 7.68 19.61
CA ARG A 194 -11.97 8.82 20.38
C ARG A 194 -12.02 10.12 19.58
N ASN A 195 -11.52 10.12 18.34
CA ASN A 195 -11.52 11.30 17.49
C ASN A 195 -12.94 11.80 17.20
N LYS A 196 -13.89 10.88 17.01
CA LYS A 196 -15.31 11.23 16.83
C LYS A 196 -15.87 11.92 18.07
N ALA A 197 -15.64 11.36 19.27
CA ALA A 197 -16.10 11.94 20.52
C ALA A 197 -15.47 13.32 20.79
N GLU A 198 -14.16 13.47 20.53
CA GLU A 198 -13.45 14.76 20.65
C GLU A 198 -14.03 15.81 19.68
N ASN A 199 -14.33 15.41 18.45
CA ASN A 199 -14.95 16.30 17.47
C ASN A 199 -16.38 16.72 17.87
N GLU A 200 -17.20 15.77 18.33
CA GLU A 200 -18.56 16.04 18.81
C GLU A 200 -18.55 17.00 20.00
N MET A 201 -17.65 16.78 20.97
CA MET A 201 -17.48 17.66 22.13
C MET A 201 -17.03 19.07 21.72
N ARG A 202 -16.10 19.18 20.76
CA ARG A 202 -15.65 20.46 20.21
C ARG A 202 -16.78 21.22 19.51
N MET A 203 -17.61 20.53 18.73
CA MET A 203 -18.77 21.13 18.06
C MET A 203 -19.83 21.59 19.06
N ALA A 204 -20.09 20.81 20.12
CA ALA A 204 -21.02 21.18 21.18
C ALA A 204 -20.56 22.45 21.95
N GLN A 205 -19.26 22.57 22.24
CA GLN A 205 -18.68 23.75 22.88
C GLN A 205 -18.75 25.00 21.99
N ALA A 206 -18.55 24.85 20.67
CA ALA A 206 -18.66 25.94 19.71
C ALA A 206 -20.11 26.42 19.50
N ALA A 207 -21.10 25.58 19.79
CA ALA A 207 -22.52 25.88 19.64
C ALA A 207 -23.16 26.54 20.89
N MET A 208 -22.44 26.66 22.01
CA MET A 208 -22.96 27.40 23.18
C MET A 208 -22.93 28.92 22.91
N PRO A 209 -24.06 29.63 23.03
CA PRO A 209 -24.07 31.08 22.86
C PRO A 209 -23.23 31.74 23.96
N GLN A 210 -22.37 32.69 23.56
CA GLN A 210 -21.68 33.57 24.50
C GLN A 210 -22.74 34.29 25.32
N GLN A 211 -22.72 34.12 26.64
CA GLN A 211 -23.58 34.89 27.53
C GLN A 211 -23.33 36.37 27.25
N THR A 212 -24.32 37.04 26.66
CA THR A 212 -24.34 38.50 26.54
C THR A 212 -24.31 39.06 27.95
N ASN A 213 -23.21 39.72 28.31
CA ASN A 213 -23.17 40.61 29.47
C ASN A 213 -24.27 41.65 29.29
N LEU A 214 -25.42 41.43 29.94
CA LEU A 214 -26.42 42.47 30.16
C LEU A 214 -25.78 43.48 31.10
N ASN A 215 -25.22 44.56 30.53
CA ASN A 215 -24.83 45.74 31.27
C ASN A 215 -26.04 46.27 32.03
N LEU A 216 -25.95 46.25 33.36
CA LEU A 216 -26.96 46.75 34.29
C LEU A 216 -26.92 48.29 34.44
N ASP A 217 -26.42 49.03 33.45
CA ASP A 217 -26.15 50.49 33.54
C ASP A 217 -27.26 51.38 32.97
N GLN A 218 -28.54 50.94 33.01
CA GLN A 218 -29.68 51.81 32.65
C GLN A 218 -30.79 51.85 33.72
N MET A 219 -30.42 51.78 34.99
CA MET A 219 -31.31 52.18 36.09
C MET A 219 -30.56 53.05 37.10
N ASN A 220 -30.40 54.33 36.76
CA ASN A 220 -30.54 55.48 37.65
C ASN A 220 -30.39 56.80 36.90
#